data_AF-A0A016UES3-F1
#
_entry.id   AF-A0A016UES3-F1
#
_cell.length_a   1.000
_cell.length_b   1.000
_cell.length_c   1.000
_cell.angle_alpha   90.00
_cell.angle_beta   90.00
_cell.angle_gamma   90.00
#
_symmetry.space_group_name_H-M   'P 1'
#
loop_
_entity.id
_entity.type
_entity.pdbx_description
1 polymer ?
#
loop_
_entity_poly.entity_id
_entity_poly.type
_entity_poly.pdbx_seq_one_letter_code
_entity_poly.pdbx_strand_id
1 'polypeptide(L)'
;MLPSLSELIYWTGLTLFELWLHATSLFIFLIILPLKIHQVYVMSYWLVFSPLFIASSFNSYFVFIIFVRSVFEYKDFKGPALK
;
A
#
# COMPACT_ATOMS: atom_id res chain seq x y z
N MET A 1 10.35 -15.36 18.06
CA MET A 1 9.61 -16.07 16.98
C MET A 1 9.12 -15.03 16.01
N LEU A 2 9.35 -15.21 14.72
CA LEU A 2 8.72 -14.37 13.70
C LEU A 2 7.25 -14.81 13.58
N PRO A 3 6.28 -13.87 13.57
CA PRO A 3 4.87 -14.22 13.41
C PRO A 3 4.66 -14.89 12.05
N SER A 4 3.74 -15.86 11.98
CA SER A 4 3.40 -16.48 10.70
C SER A 4 2.72 -15.45 9.78
N LEU A 5 2.82 -15.64 8.46
CA LEU A 5 2.21 -14.73 7.49
C LEU A 5 0.69 -14.60 7.68
N SER A 6 0.03 -15.70 8.05
CA SER A 6 -1.40 -15.72 8.39
C SER A 6 -1.73 -14.87 9.62
N GLU A 7 -0.85 -14.90 10.62
CA GLU A 7 -1.00 -14.14 11.86
C GLU A 7 -0.74 -12.65 11.62
N LEU A 8 0.22 -12.31 10.77
CA LEU A 8 0.46 -10.93 10.37
C LEU A 8 -0.72 -10.33 9.61
N ILE A 9 -1.31 -11.09 8.68
CA ILE A 9 -2.53 -10.69 7.95
C ILE A 9 -3.69 -10.49 8.93
N TYR A 10 -3.86 -11.40 9.88
CA TYR A 10 -4.91 -11.29 10.90
C TYR A 10 -4.75 -10.04 11.78
N TRP A 11 -3.53 -9.74 12.22
CA TRP A 11 -3.24 -8.60 13.10
C TRP A 11 -3.35 -7.25 12.38
N THR A 12 -2.91 -7.18 11.13
CA THR A 12 -2.92 -5.92 10.37
C THR A 12 -4.24 -5.66 9.68
N GLY A 13 -5.05 -6.70 9.43
CA GLY A 13 -6.26 -6.60 8.61
C GLY A 13 -5.96 -6.23 7.15
N LEU A 14 -4.68 -6.21 6.76
CA LEU A 14 -4.23 -5.88 5.42
C LEU A 14 -4.21 -7.14 4.56
N THR A 15 -4.49 -6.96 3.29
CA THR A 15 -4.39 -8.04 2.32
C THR A 15 -2.91 -8.40 2.10
N LEU A 16 -2.66 -9.65 1.69
CA LEU A 16 -1.33 -10.11 1.31
C LEU A 16 -0.70 -9.22 0.23
N PHE A 17 -1.52 -8.67 -0.67
CA PHE A 17 -1.08 -7.77 -1.72
C PHE A 17 -0.53 -6.44 -1.17
N GLU A 18 -1.25 -5.80 -0.25
CA GLU A 18 -0.84 -4.53 0.36
C GLU A 18 0.46 -4.70 1.14
N LEU A 19 0.57 -5.80 1.89
CA LEU A 19 1.79 -6.16 2.60
C LEU A 19 2.97 -6.35 1.64
N TRP A 20 2.77 -7.12 0.57
CA TRP A 20 3.81 -7.38 -0.42
C TRP A 20 4.25 -6.09 -1.15
N LEU A 21 3.31 -5.20 -1.44
CA LEU A 21 3.56 -3.92 -2.10
C LEU A 21 4.38 -2.97 -1.20
N HIS A 22 4.05 -2.88 0.08
CA HIS A 22 4.84 -2.12 1.04
C HIS A 22 6.23 -2.74 1.31
N ALA A 23 6.32 -4.07 1.41
CA ALA A 23 7.59 -4.77 1.59
C ALA A 23 8.54 -4.56 0.40
N THR A 24 8.03 -4.68 -0.83
CA THR A 24 8.81 -4.48 -2.06
C THR A 24 9.30 -3.04 -2.17
N SER A 25 8.44 -2.08 -1.83
CA SER A 25 8.79 -0.66 -1.83
C SER A 25 9.87 -0.31 -0.79
N LEU A 26 9.76 -0.86 0.43
CA LEU A 26 10.78 -0.75 1.47
C LEU A 26 12.11 -1.36 1.03
N PHE A 27 12.07 -2.51 0.36
CA PHE A 27 13.28 -3.16 -0.16
C PHE A 27 13.99 -2.28 -1.20
N ILE A 28 13.26 -1.70 -2.15
CA ILE A 28 13.81 -0.77 -3.15
C ILE A 28 14.37 0.48 -2.47
N PHE A 29 13.64 1.06 -1.52
CA PHE A 29 14.11 2.20 -0.73
C PHE A 29 15.42 1.89 0.01
N LEU A 30 15.51 0.70 0.61
CA LEU A 30 16.70 0.26 1.35
C LEU A 30 17.92 0.08 0.45
N ILE A 31 17.74 -0.18 -0.85
CA ILE A 31 18.83 -0.20 -1.82
C ILE A 31 19.20 1.22 -2.24
N ILE A 32 18.23 2.09 -2.53
CA ILE A 32 18.49 3.44 -3.05
C ILE A 32 19.11 4.37 -1.98
N LEU A 33 18.68 4.23 -0.72
CA LEU A 33 19.14 5.06 0.39
C LEU A 33 20.67 5.01 0.61
N PRO A 34 21.32 3.85 0.75
CA PRO A 34 22.78 3.78 0.91
C PRO A 34 23.53 4.27 -0.33
N LEU A 35 22.98 4.07 -1.54
CA LEU A 35 23.56 4.62 -2.77
C LEU A 35 23.66 6.16 -2.71
N LYS A 36 22.66 6.82 -2.13
CA LYS A 36 22.69 8.27 -1.89
C LYS A 36 23.63 8.66 -0.75
N ILE A 37 23.62 7.93 0.37
CA ILE A 37 24.45 8.24 1.55
C ILE A 37 25.94 8.17 1.20
N HIS A 38 26.35 7.15 0.46
CA HIS A 38 27.74 6.99 0.00
C HIS A 38 28.10 7.88 -1.19
N GLN A 39 27.21 8.80 -1.61
CA GLN A 39 27.40 9.73 -2.73
C GLN A 39 27.81 9.03 -4.05
N VAL A 40 27.42 7.76 -4.23
CA VAL A 40 27.69 7.00 -5.46
C VAL A 40 26.94 7.62 -6.64
N TYR A 41 25.75 8.16 -6.38
CA TYR A 41 24.94 8.90 -7.34
C TYR A 41 24.36 10.19 -6.75
N VAL A 42 24.40 11.28 -7.52
CA VAL A 42 23.76 12.55 -7.17
C VAL A 42 22.25 12.45 -7.42
N MET A 43 21.54 11.88 -6.46
CA MET A 43 20.06 11.76 -6.48
C MET A 43 19.42 12.78 -5.53
N SER A 44 18.24 13.29 -5.88
CA SER A 44 17.42 14.10 -4.96
C SER A 44 16.76 13.20 -3.92
N TYR A 45 16.56 13.69 -2.69
CA TYR A 45 15.82 12.94 -1.66
C TYR A 45 14.40 12.59 -2.13
N TRP A 46 13.80 13.41 -2.98
CA TRP A 46 12.51 13.11 -3.61
C TRP A 46 12.50 11.78 -4.38
N LEU A 47 13.59 11.47 -5.09
CA LEU A 47 13.74 10.19 -5.81
C LEU A 47 14.06 9.03 -4.87
N VAL A 48 14.78 9.29 -3.77
CA VAL A 48 15.06 8.26 -2.77
C VAL A 48 13.75 7.80 -2.11
N PHE A 49 12.87 8.73 -1.76
CA PHE A 49 11.58 8.42 -1.12
C PHE A 49 10.47 8.04 -2.12
N SER A 50 10.67 8.21 -3.43
CA SER A 50 9.64 7.94 -4.43
C SER A 50 9.06 6.52 -4.38
N PRO A 51 9.81 5.44 -4.12
CA PRO A 51 9.23 4.09 -4.04
C PRO A 51 8.17 3.99 -2.93
N LEU A 52 8.42 4.62 -1.78
CA LEU A 52 7.52 4.60 -0.62
C LEU A 52 6.23 5.38 -0.93
N PHE A 53 6.36 6.54 -1.57
CA PHE A 53 5.21 7.34 -2.00
C PHE A 53 4.36 6.64 -3.05
N ILE A 54 5.00 5.98 -4.03
CA ILE A 54 4.30 5.20 -5.05
C ILE A 54 3.49 4.09 -4.38
N ALA A 55 4.10 3.33 -3.48
CA ALA A 55 3.40 2.26 -2.76
C ALA A 55 2.20 2.78 -1.95
N SER A 56 2.39 3.86 -1.19
CA SER A 56 1.30 4.49 -0.45
C SER A 56 0.16 4.98 -1.37
N SER A 57 0.50 5.54 -2.52
CA SER A 57 -0.47 6.01 -3.51
C SER A 57 -1.27 4.86 -4.13
N PHE A 58 -0.60 3.77 -4.50
CA PHE A 58 -1.27 2.56 -5.01
C PHE A 58 -2.20 1.94 -3.97
N ASN A 59 -1.75 1.86 -2.72
CA ASN A 59 -2.57 1.37 -1.61
C ASN A 59 -3.83 2.24 -1.41
N SER A 60 -3.66 3.57 -1.39
CA SER A 60 -4.77 4.51 -1.26
C SER A 60 -5.75 4.42 -2.43
N TYR A 61 -5.24 4.26 -3.65
CA TYR A 61 -6.06 4.10 -4.86
C TYR A 61 -6.89 2.80 -4.80
N PHE A 62 -6.31 1.70 -4.33
CA PHE A 62 -7.00 0.43 -4.17
C PHE A 62 -8.15 0.55 -3.15
N VAL A 63 -7.86 1.13 -1.98
CA VAL A 63 -8.88 1.39 -0.94
C VAL A 63 -9.97 2.31 -1.47
N PHE A 64 -9.62 3.33 -2.25
CA PHE A 64 -10.59 4.24 -2.86
C PHE A 64 -11.55 3.52 -3.82
N ILE A 65 -11.06 2.60 -4.66
CA ILE A 65 -11.92 1.81 -5.55
C ILE A 65 -12.88 0.93 -4.75
N ILE A 66 -12.39 0.25 -3.71
CA ILE A 66 -13.22 -0.59 -2.84
C ILE A 66 -14.31 0.26 -2.17
N PHE A 67 -13.92 1.44 -1.68
CA PHE A 67 -14.86 2.38 -1.08
C PHE A 67 -15.96 2.79 -2.06
N VAL A 68 -15.59 3.22 -3.27
CA VAL A 68 -16.58 3.59 -4.30
C VAL A 68 -17.52 2.43 -4.59
N ARG A 69 -16.99 1.22 -4.81
CA ARG A 69 -17.81 0.03 -5.09
C ARG A 69 -18.78 -0.29 -3.95
N SER A 70 -18.32 -0.23 -2.70
CA SER A 70 -19.15 -0.47 -1.52
C SER A 70 -20.28 0.56 -1.39
N VAL A 71 -20.01 1.83 -1.70
CA VAL A 71 -21.03 2.90 -1.69
C VAL A 71 -22.10 2.67 -2.76
N PHE A 72 -21.72 2.24 -3.96
CA PHE A 72 -22.69 1.92 -5.02
C PHE A 72 -23.55 0.71 -4.67
N GLU A 73 -22.95 -0.39 -4.21
CA GLU A 73 -23.68 -1.60 -3.81
C GLU A 73 -24.64 -1.33 -2.63
N TYR A 74 -24.24 -0.48 -1.67
CA TYR A 74 -25.12 -0.05 -0.59
C TYR A 74 -26.33 0.77 -1.08
N LYS A 75 -26.14 1.62 -2.10
CA LYS A 75 -27.25 2.38 -2.71
C LYS A 75 -28.26 1.46 -3.39
N ASP A 76 -27.77 0.44 -4.09
CA ASP A 76 -28.64 -0.56 -4.73
C ASP A 76 -29.46 -1.36 -3.69
N PHE A 77 -28.90 -1.64 -2.51
CA PHE A 77 -29.59 -2.35 -1.43
C PHE A 77 -30.72 -1.54 -0.76
N LYS A 78 -30.67 -0.20 -0.79
CA LYS A 78 -31.78 0.67 -0.32
C LYS A 78 -32.88 0.89 -1.36
N GLY A 79 -32.62 0.61 -2.65
CA GLY A 79 -33.60 0.71 -3.73
C GLY A 79 -34.85 -0.17 -3.58
N PRO A 80 -34.77 -1.44 -3.12
CA PRO A 80 -35.95 -2.31 -2.97
C PRO A 80 -36.74 -2.10 -1.67
N ALA A 81 -36.20 -1.42 -0.66
CA ALA A 81 -36.87 -1.22 0.64
C ALA A 81 -37.75 0.04 0.71
N LEU A 82 -37.76 0.88 -0.35
CA LEU A 82 -38.53 2.12 -0.45
C LEU A 82 -39.61 2.06 -1.54
N LYS A 83 -40.22 0.89 -1.75
CA LYS A 83 -41.42 0.73 -2.59
C LYS A 83 -42.56 0.11 -1.80
#